data_AF-A0A7K3KQB0-F1
#
_entry.id   AF-A0A7K3KQB0-F1
#
_cell.length_a   1.000
_cell.length_b   1.000
_cell.length_c   1.000
_cell.angle_alpha   90.00
_cell.angle_beta   90.00
_cell.angle_gamma   90.00
#
_symmetry.space_group_name_H-M   'P 1'
#
loop_
_entity.id
_entity.type
_entity.pdbx_description
1 polymer ?
#
loop_
_entity_poly.entity_id
_entity_poly.type
_entity_poly.pdbx_seq_one_letter_code
_entity_poly.pdbx_strand_id
1 'polypeptide(L)'
;PVEHPTLEDYFYCKRQLLHHSGYFVANSEMTHFNVIKQELEELQIPHDFYGENSDNKIIASHAHDFTTSGKIADHFDIRLLGKFNQENALATALATQHLGATIEHIKKGLAKAVVPGRMEMLTTKNGARIYVDYAHNGISLKNLVSVVEPHHSGKIVLVLGATGNKGESRRKDFG
;
A
#
# COMPACT_ATOMS: atom_id res chain seq x y z
N PRO A 1 -15.40 -15.53 15.72
CA PRO A 1 -15.59 -16.25 14.44
C PRO A 1 -14.30 -16.20 13.62
N VAL A 2 -13.82 -17.34 13.15
CA VAL A 2 -12.76 -17.39 12.14
C VAL A 2 -13.41 -16.95 10.83
N GLU A 3 -13.06 -15.77 10.32
CA GLU A 3 -13.68 -15.19 9.11
C GLU A 3 -13.41 -16.04 7.86
N HIS A 4 -12.20 -16.61 7.76
CA HIS A 4 -11.79 -17.52 6.70
C HIS A 4 -11.08 -18.75 7.28
N PRO A 5 -11.52 -19.99 6.98
CA PRO A 5 -10.95 -21.21 7.55
C PRO A 5 -9.51 -21.48 7.09
N THR A 6 -9.12 -21.00 5.90
CA THR A 6 -7.77 -21.17 5.34
C THR A 6 -7.32 -19.93 4.56
N LEU A 7 -6.02 -19.89 4.21
CA LEU A 7 -5.49 -18.82 3.36
C LEU A 7 -6.06 -18.93 1.93
N GLU A 8 -6.28 -20.15 1.46
CA GLU A 8 -6.87 -20.45 0.16
C GLU A 8 -8.31 -19.93 0.07
N ASP A 9 -9.13 -20.11 1.12
CA ASP A 9 -10.48 -19.55 1.20
C ASP A 9 -10.46 -18.02 1.16
N TYR A 10 -9.58 -17.40 1.96
CA TYR A 10 -9.39 -15.95 1.95
C TYR A 10 -8.98 -15.42 0.56
N PHE A 11 -8.04 -16.11 -0.10
CA PHE A 11 -7.59 -15.75 -1.44
C PHE A 11 -8.69 -15.92 -2.48
N TYR A 12 -9.45 -17.02 -2.43
CA TYR A 12 -10.61 -17.27 -3.29
C TYR A 12 -11.67 -16.18 -3.15
N CYS A 13 -12.04 -15.81 -1.91
CA CYS A 13 -13.02 -14.74 -1.66
C CYS A 13 -12.55 -13.40 -2.24
N LYS A 14 -11.26 -13.06 -2.11
CA LYS A 14 -10.72 -11.83 -2.72
C LYS A 14 -10.71 -11.86 -4.23
N ARG A 15 -10.42 -13.02 -4.83
CA ARG A 15 -10.43 -13.20 -6.28
C ARG A 15 -11.80 -12.95 -6.90
N GLN A 16 -12.88 -13.10 -6.15
CA GLN A 16 -14.21 -12.73 -6.65
C GLN A 16 -14.31 -11.27 -7.10
N LEU A 17 -13.43 -10.37 -6.62
CA LEU A 17 -13.37 -8.99 -7.12
C LEU A 17 -12.99 -8.91 -8.60
N LEU A 18 -12.19 -9.84 -9.14
CA LEU A 18 -11.83 -9.83 -10.56
C LEU A 18 -13.08 -9.92 -11.43
N HIS A 19 -13.95 -10.88 -11.15
CA HIS A 19 -15.20 -11.11 -11.91
C HIS A 19 -16.18 -9.94 -11.86
N HIS A 20 -16.01 -9.00 -10.93
CA HIS A 20 -16.88 -7.84 -10.75
C HIS A 20 -16.18 -6.51 -11.06
N SER A 21 -15.00 -6.56 -11.68
CA SER A 21 -14.20 -5.37 -12.01
C SER A 21 -14.20 -5.11 -13.51
N GLY A 22 -14.53 -3.88 -13.92
CA GLY A 22 -14.38 -3.43 -15.31
C GLY A 22 -12.94 -3.09 -15.71
N TYR A 23 -12.07 -2.86 -14.71
CA TYR A 23 -10.64 -2.65 -14.88
C TYR A 23 -9.92 -3.02 -13.57
N PHE A 24 -8.73 -3.61 -13.66
CA PHE A 24 -8.00 -4.13 -12.50
C PHE A 24 -6.57 -3.60 -12.44
N VAL A 25 -6.11 -3.24 -11.24
CA VAL A 25 -4.70 -2.86 -11.00
C VAL A 25 -4.11 -3.82 -9.97
N ALA A 26 -3.03 -4.53 -10.32
CA ALA A 26 -2.44 -5.56 -9.47
C ALA A 26 -0.95 -5.34 -9.20
N ASN A 27 -0.51 -5.68 -7.98
CA ASN A 27 0.91 -5.71 -7.63
C ASN A 27 1.59 -6.95 -8.24
N SER A 28 2.61 -6.73 -9.07
CA SER A 28 3.40 -7.76 -9.74
C SER A 28 4.33 -8.57 -8.81
N GLU A 29 4.47 -8.14 -7.55
CA GLU A 29 5.27 -8.81 -6.53
C GLU A 29 4.43 -9.63 -5.55
N MET A 30 3.10 -9.70 -5.74
CA MET A 30 2.23 -10.50 -4.88
C MET A 30 2.49 -12.00 -5.05
N THR A 31 2.39 -12.76 -3.95
CA THR A 31 2.67 -14.21 -3.93
C THR A 31 1.91 -15.01 -5.00
N HIS A 32 0.65 -14.66 -5.25
CA HIS A 32 -0.21 -15.36 -6.21
C HIS A 32 -0.34 -14.62 -7.56
N PHE A 33 0.66 -13.81 -7.93
CA PHE A 33 0.59 -12.96 -9.13
C PHE A 33 0.27 -13.74 -10.41
N ASN A 34 0.91 -14.88 -10.63
CA ASN A 34 0.69 -15.68 -11.84
C ASN A 34 -0.76 -16.17 -11.97
N VAL A 35 -1.41 -16.51 -10.84
CA VAL A 35 -2.82 -16.93 -10.82
C VAL A 35 -3.72 -15.77 -11.20
N ILE A 36 -3.48 -14.59 -10.62
CA ILE A 36 -4.23 -13.36 -10.93
C ILE A 36 -4.04 -12.96 -12.38
N LYS A 37 -2.81 -13.00 -12.89
CA LYS A 37 -2.47 -12.65 -14.28
C LYS A 37 -3.20 -13.57 -15.27
N GLN A 38 -3.12 -14.89 -15.06
CA GLN A 38 -3.79 -15.86 -15.93
C GLN A 38 -5.32 -15.62 -15.95
N GLU A 39 -5.92 -15.42 -14.77
CA GLU A 39 -7.37 -15.20 -14.67
C GLU A 39 -7.82 -13.88 -15.31
N LEU A 40 -7.04 -12.80 -15.19
CA LEU A 40 -7.30 -11.54 -15.89
C LEU A 40 -7.23 -11.70 -17.41
N GLU A 41 -6.28 -12.50 -17.91
CA GLU A 41 -6.14 -12.81 -19.35
C GLU A 41 -7.31 -13.66 -19.85
N GLU A 42 -7.70 -14.71 -19.11
CA GLU A 42 -8.84 -15.59 -19.43
C GLU A 42 -10.18 -14.85 -19.45
N LEU A 43 -10.41 -13.98 -18.46
CA LEU A 43 -11.63 -13.16 -18.36
C LEU A 43 -11.60 -11.92 -19.27
N GLN A 44 -10.46 -11.68 -19.95
CA GLN A 44 -10.22 -10.51 -20.79
C GLN A 44 -10.50 -9.17 -20.08
N ILE A 45 -10.19 -9.09 -18.78
CA ILE A 45 -10.40 -7.89 -17.98
C ILE A 45 -9.27 -6.90 -18.29
N PRO A 46 -9.58 -5.67 -18.72
CA PRO A 46 -8.58 -4.62 -18.87
C PRO A 46 -7.80 -4.39 -17.57
N HIS A 47 -6.47 -4.34 -17.63
CA HIS A 47 -5.67 -4.25 -16.41
C HIS A 47 -4.33 -3.53 -16.61
N ASP A 48 -3.74 -3.13 -15.49
CA ASP A 48 -2.34 -2.73 -15.40
C ASP A 48 -1.67 -3.40 -14.19
N PHE A 49 -0.40 -3.72 -14.35
CA PHE A 49 0.44 -4.22 -13.27
C PHE A 49 1.39 -3.13 -12.81
N TYR A 50 1.63 -3.09 -11.50
CA TYR A 50 2.65 -2.22 -10.90
C TYR A 50 3.66 -3.01 -10.07
N GLY A 51 4.81 -2.41 -9.77
CA GLY A 51 5.89 -3.04 -8.98
C GLY A 51 7.06 -3.51 -9.85
N GLU A 52 8.09 -4.07 -9.21
CA GLU A 52 9.40 -4.31 -9.84
C GLU A 52 9.33 -5.22 -11.08
N ASN A 53 8.35 -6.12 -11.14
CA ASN A 53 8.15 -7.07 -12.24
C ASN A 53 7.21 -6.55 -13.34
N SER A 54 7.03 -5.23 -13.45
CA SER A 54 6.15 -4.58 -14.43
C SER A 54 6.77 -3.33 -15.04
N ASP A 55 6.14 -2.81 -16.10
CA ASP A 55 6.54 -1.53 -16.72
C ASP A 55 6.21 -0.32 -15.83
N ASN A 56 5.15 -0.42 -15.03
CA ASN A 56 4.73 0.63 -14.10
C ASN A 56 5.43 0.43 -12.75
N LYS A 57 6.60 1.03 -12.58
CA LYS A 57 7.41 0.88 -11.36
C LYS A 57 7.96 2.21 -10.87
N ILE A 58 8.37 2.20 -9.61
CA ILE A 58 9.04 3.32 -8.96
C ILE A 58 10.53 3.21 -9.31
N ILE A 59 11.06 4.20 -10.01
CA ILE A 59 12.47 4.24 -10.44
C ILE A 59 13.35 5.12 -9.55
N ALA A 60 12.73 6.03 -8.79
CA ALA A 60 13.38 6.82 -7.75
C ALA A 60 12.41 7.01 -6.59
N SER A 61 12.90 6.89 -5.36
CA SER A 61 12.10 6.94 -4.14
C SER A 61 12.83 7.77 -3.09
N HIS A 62 12.16 8.82 -2.61
CA HIS A 62 12.62 9.65 -1.50
C HIS A 62 11.52 9.72 -0.43
N ALA A 63 11.73 10.46 0.65
CA ALA A 63 10.80 10.46 1.77
C ALA A 63 9.39 10.96 1.38
N HIS A 64 9.33 12.05 0.60
CA HIS A 64 8.09 12.76 0.28
C HIS A 64 7.77 12.78 -1.22
N ASP A 65 8.59 12.12 -2.03
CA ASP A 65 8.42 12.12 -3.47
C ASP A 65 8.93 10.81 -4.08
N PHE A 66 8.45 10.54 -5.28
CA PHE A 66 8.88 9.40 -6.08
C PHE A 66 8.69 9.67 -7.57
N THR A 67 9.47 8.97 -8.38
CA THR A 67 9.38 9.02 -9.85
C THR A 67 9.07 7.65 -10.39
N THR A 68 8.18 7.58 -11.38
CA THR A 68 7.70 6.32 -11.95
C THR A 68 8.03 6.17 -13.43
N SER A 69 7.98 4.94 -13.91
CA SER A 69 8.01 4.59 -15.34
C SER A 69 6.68 3.98 -15.79
N GLY A 70 6.56 3.66 -17.09
CA GLY A 70 5.38 3.00 -17.65
C GLY A 70 4.34 3.99 -18.17
N LYS A 71 3.06 3.66 -18.03
CA LYS A 71 1.93 4.50 -18.48
C LYS A 71 1.88 5.87 -17.81
N ILE A 72 2.37 5.93 -16.58
CA ILE A 72 2.43 7.15 -15.77
C ILE A 72 3.90 7.39 -15.45
N ALA A 73 4.66 7.86 -16.45
CA ALA A 73 6.07 8.19 -16.28
C ALA A 73 6.20 9.66 -15.83
N ASP A 74 6.16 9.91 -14.53
CA ASP A 74 6.23 11.26 -13.98
C ASP A 74 6.77 11.27 -12.54
N HIS A 75 6.94 12.46 -11.99
CA HIS A 75 7.32 12.75 -10.62
C HIS A 75 6.11 13.15 -9.77
N PHE A 76 6.00 12.59 -8.57
CA PHE A 76 4.87 12.78 -7.67
C PHE A 76 5.34 13.09 -6.25
N ASP A 77 4.75 14.14 -5.67
CA ASP A 77 4.85 14.43 -4.24
C ASP A 77 3.76 13.68 -3.46
N ILE A 78 4.10 13.12 -2.29
CA ILE A 78 3.18 12.47 -1.36
C ILE A 78 3.46 12.87 0.09
N ARG A 79 2.40 12.91 0.89
CA ARG A 79 2.51 13.16 2.34
C ARG A 79 2.77 11.89 3.14
N LEU A 80 2.27 10.77 2.66
CA LEU A 80 2.33 9.48 3.35
C LEU A 80 3.70 8.84 3.13
N LEU A 81 4.53 8.80 4.16
CA LEU A 81 5.92 8.32 4.07
C LEU A 81 6.01 6.83 3.72
N GLY A 82 7.06 6.46 3.01
CA GLY A 82 7.49 5.07 2.80
C GLY A 82 7.17 4.48 1.43
N LYS A 83 8.03 3.56 0.97
CA LYS A 83 7.90 2.89 -0.35
C LYS A 83 6.53 2.23 -0.53
N PHE A 84 5.98 1.60 0.50
CA PHE A 84 4.65 0.98 0.43
C PHE A 84 3.53 1.99 0.13
N ASN A 85 3.63 3.23 0.63
CA ASN A 85 2.67 4.29 0.33
C ASN A 85 2.87 4.85 -1.07
N GLN A 86 4.10 4.87 -1.58
CA GLN A 86 4.37 5.22 -2.98
C GLN A 86 3.83 4.16 -3.95
N GLU A 87 3.93 2.88 -3.58
CA GLU A 87 3.30 1.78 -4.33
C GLU A 87 1.77 1.90 -4.36
N ASN A 88 1.16 2.20 -3.21
CA ASN A 88 -0.28 2.50 -3.13
C ASN A 88 -0.66 3.74 -3.97
N ALA A 89 0.19 4.77 -3.97
CA ALA A 89 0.00 5.97 -4.77
C ALA A 89 0.08 5.66 -6.29
N LEU A 90 1.02 4.82 -6.72
CA LEU A 90 1.13 4.37 -8.11
C LEU A 90 -0.09 3.53 -8.53
N ALA A 91 -0.54 2.59 -7.68
CA ALA A 91 -1.76 1.84 -7.94
C ALA A 91 -3.00 2.75 -8.09
N THR A 92 -3.08 3.77 -7.23
CA THR A 92 -4.14 4.80 -7.28
C THR A 92 -4.04 5.65 -8.55
N ALA A 93 -2.83 6.03 -8.96
CA ALA A 93 -2.59 6.80 -10.17
C ALA A 93 -3.06 6.02 -11.42
N LEU A 94 -2.72 4.74 -11.53
CA LEU A 94 -3.17 3.86 -12.63
C LEU A 94 -4.70 3.76 -12.67
N ALA A 95 -5.33 3.46 -11.53
CA ALA A 95 -6.78 3.33 -11.43
C ALA A 95 -7.50 4.64 -11.79
N THR A 96 -7.02 5.78 -11.28
CA THR A 96 -7.65 7.08 -11.54
C THR A 96 -7.41 7.60 -12.95
N GLN A 97 -6.24 7.30 -13.54
CA GLN A 97 -5.97 7.59 -14.95
C GLN A 97 -6.94 6.83 -15.86
N HIS A 98 -7.20 5.54 -15.58
CA HIS A 98 -8.19 4.77 -16.32
C HIS A 98 -9.60 5.39 -16.25
N LEU A 99 -9.96 6.00 -15.12
CA LEU A 99 -11.21 6.73 -14.93
C LEU A 99 -11.23 8.14 -15.57
N GLY A 100 -10.17 8.52 -16.29
CA GLY A 100 -10.09 9.80 -17.02
C GLY A 100 -9.41 10.94 -16.25
N ALA A 101 -8.75 10.67 -15.12
CA ALA A 101 -7.95 11.69 -14.45
C ALA A 101 -6.71 12.06 -15.28
N THR A 102 -6.46 13.36 -15.46
CA THR A 102 -5.22 13.83 -16.05
C THR A 102 -4.07 13.66 -15.07
N ILE A 103 -2.83 13.65 -15.57
CA ILE A 103 -1.63 13.61 -14.73
C ILE A 103 -1.62 14.77 -13.71
N GLU A 104 -2.09 15.96 -14.10
CA GLU A 104 -2.19 17.09 -13.19
C GLU A 104 -3.20 16.85 -12.04
N HIS A 105 -4.35 16.23 -12.33
CA HIS A 105 -5.31 15.85 -11.29
C HIS A 105 -4.70 14.85 -10.31
N ILE A 106 -3.98 13.85 -10.82
CA ILE A 106 -3.32 12.81 -10.02
C ILE A 106 -2.28 13.44 -9.10
N LYS A 107 -1.37 14.27 -9.64
CA LYS A 107 -0.34 14.97 -8.84
C LYS A 107 -0.96 15.79 -7.72
N LYS A 108 -1.98 16.61 -8.04
CA LYS A 108 -2.68 17.45 -7.05
C LYS A 108 -3.38 16.62 -5.98
N GLY A 109 -3.94 15.47 -6.35
CA GLY A 109 -4.59 14.55 -5.42
C GLY A 109 -3.61 13.90 -4.46
N LEU A 110 -2.54 13.29 -4.99
CA LEU A 110 -1.52 12.59 -4.20
C LEU A 110 -0.78 13.54 -3.24
N ALA A 111 -0.43 14.74 -3.68
CA ALA A 111 0.25 15.74 -2.85
C ALA A 111 -0.60 16.24 -1.66
N LYS A 112 -1.92 16.06 -1.71
CA LYS A 112 -2.86 16.47 -0.67
C LYS A 112 -3.42 15.31 0.15
N ALA A 113 -3.28 14.07 -0.34
CA ALA A 113 -3.85 12.90 0.29
C ALA A 113 -3.30 12.72 1.70
N VAL A 114 -4.22 12.64 2.67
CA VAL A 114 -3.96 12.27 4.05
C VAL A 114 -5.00 11.23 4.41
N VAL A 115 -4.60 10.15 5.07
CA VAL A 115 -5.50 9.12 5.55
C VAL A 115 -5.38 9.09 7.07
N PRO A 116 -6.41 9.52 7.82
CA PRO A 116 -6.37 9.51 9.28
C PRO A 116 -5.94 8.15 9.83
N GLY A 117 -4.96 8.13 10.72
CA GLY A 117 -4.40 6.90 11.28
C GLY A 117 -3.61 6.03 10.27
N ARG A 118 -3.05 6.61 9.21
CA ARG A 118 -2.01 5.99 8.37
C ARG A 118 -0.79 6.90 8.27
N MET A 119 0.31 6.50 8.90
CA MET A 119 1.56 7.27 8.96
C MET A 119 1.36 8.74 9.35
N GLU A 120 0.39 9.01 10.23
CA GLU A 120 0.09 10.38 10.66
C GLU A 120 1.16 10.87 11.63
N MET A 121 1.92 11.89 11.22
CA MET A 121 3.02 12.43 12.01
C MET A 121 2.56 13.63 12.84
N LEU A 122 2.73 13.55 14.16
CA LEU A 122 2.57 14.65 15.09
C LEU A 122 3.94 15.03 15.63
N THR A 123 4.26 16.33 15.67
CA THR A 123 5.48 16.83 16.30
C THR A 123 5.13 17.47 17.63
N THR A 124 5.73 16.96 18.71
CA THR A 124 5.55 17.49 20.06
C THR A 124 6.34 18.79 20.25
N LYS A 125 6.03 19.56 21.30
CA LYS A 125 6.74 20.82 21.62
C LYS A 125 8.25 20.64 21.83
N ASN A 126 8.68 19.47 22.31
CA ASN A 126 10.11 19.14 22.49
C ASN A 126 10.75 18.51 21.25
N GLY A 127 10.09 18.52 20.09
CA GLY A 127 10.62 18.03 18.82
C GLY A 127 10.56 16.51 18.63
N ALA A 128 9.95 15.76 19.55
CA ALA A 128 9.71 14.34 19.36
C ALA A 128 8.63 14.11 18.29
N ARG A 129 8.83 13.09 17.46
CA ARG A 129 7.88 12.70 16.41
C ARG A 129 7.06 11.53 16.92
N ILE A 130 5.74 11.67 16.87
CA ILE A 130 4.77 10.61 17.15
C ILE A 130 4.15 10.21 15.82
N TYR A 131 4.22 8.92 15.49
CA TYR A 131 3.56 8.37 14.32
C TYR A 131 2.34 7.57 14.76
N VAL A 132 1.17 7.91 14.23
CA VAL A 132 -0.08 7.19 14.46
C VAL A 132 -0.41 6.38 13.21
N ASP A 133 -0.44 5.05 13.36
CA ASP A 133 -0.68 4.12 12.25
C ASP A 133 -1.59 2.95 12.68
N TYR A 134 -2.25 2.32 11.71
CA TYR A 134 -3.20 1.22 11.90
C TYR A 134 -2.60 -0.15 11.56
N ALA A 135 -1.28 -0.27 11.55
CA ALA A 135 -0.58 -1.53 11.48
C ALA A 135 -1.06 -2.47 12.60
N HIS A 136 -1.84 -3.48 12.22
CA HIS A 136 -2.49 -4.43 13.15
C HIS A 136 -2.17 -5.89 12.81
N ASN A 137 -1.14 -6.12 12.00
CA ASN A 137 -0.55 -7.43 11.68
C ASN A 137 0.97 -7.28 11.51
N GLY A 138 1.72 -8.40 11.62
CA GLY A 138 3.19 -8.36 11.60
C GLY A 138 3.80 -7.75 10.34
N ILE A 139 3.19 -7.98 9.17
CA ILE A 139 3.67 -7.41 7.90
C ILE A 139 3.54 -5.89 7.91
N SER A 140 2.37 -5.37 8.30
CA SER A 140 2.11 -3.93 8.36
C SER A 140 3.01 -3.25 9.40
N LEU A 141 3.27 -3.94 10.52
CA LEU A 141 4.14 -3.44 11.58
C LEU A 141 5.60 -3.36 11.12
N LYS A 142 6.10 -4.40 10.44
CA LYS A 142 7.44 -4.40 9.84
C LYS A 142 7.62 -3.27 8.85
N ASN A 143 6.60 -3.00 8.01
CA ASN A 143 6.62 -1.90 7.06
C ASN A 143 6.60 -0.53 7.74
N LEU A 144 5.82 -0.37 8.82
CA LEU A 144 5.81 0.86 9.62
C LEU A 144 7.20 1.14 10.21
N VAL A 145 7.80 0.14 10.86
CA VAL A 145 9.12 0.28 11.51
C VAL A 145 10.20 0.60 10.49
N SER A 146 10.24 -0.09 9.34
CA SER A 146 11.25 0.15 8.31
C SER A 146 11.20 1.55 7.70
N VAL A 147 10.04 2.21 7.75
CA VAL A 147 9.90 3.61 7.32
C VAL A 147 10.33 4.58 8.41
N VAL A 148 10.04 4.31 9.68
CA VAL A 148 10.35 5.23 10.77
C VAL A 148 11.83 5.18 11.16
N GLU A 149 12.41 3.98 11.21
CA GLU A 149 13.77 3.71 11.73
C GLU A 149 14.88 4.57 11.07
N PRO A 150 14.90 4.79 9.74
CA PRO A 150 15.92 5.64 9.12
C PRO A 150 15.78 7.14 9.44
N HIS A 151 14.66 7.58 10.02
CA HIS A 151 14.33 9.00 10.18
C HIS A 151 14.46 9.52 11.63
N HIS A 152 15.09 8.76 12.52
CA HIS A 152 15.43 9.21 13.88
C HIS A 152 16.85 8.79 14.28
N SER A 153 17.43 9.53 15.22
CA SER A 153 18.72 9.19 15.86
C SER A 153 18.56 8.77 17.33
N GLY A 154 17.33 8.84 17.86
CA GLY A 154 17.02 8.54 19.26
C GLY A 154 16.46 7.14 19.50
N LYS A 155 15.78 6.96 20.63
CA LYS A 155 15.07 5.72 20.96
C LYS A 155 13.72 5.68 20.24
N ILE A 156 13.39 4.54 19.63
CA ILE A 156 12.01 4.24 19.19
C ILE A 156 11.25 3.63 20.36
N VAL A 157 10.05 4.13 20.62
CA VAL A 157 9.08 3.49 21.51
C VAL A 157 7.87 3.09 20.68
N LEU A 158 7.58 1.79 20.65
CA LEU A 158 6.48 1.22 19.90
C LEU A 158 5.36 0.83 20.87
N VAL A 159 4.20 1.47 20.75
CA VAL A 159 3.02 1.17 21.56
C VAL A 159 2.01 0.46 20.67
N LEU A 160 1.67 -0.78 21.01
CA LEU A 160 0.77 -1.63 20.23
C LEU A 160 -0.42 -2.08 21.08
N GLY A 161 -1.52 -2.38 20.39
CA GLY A 161 -2.71 -2.98 20.98
C GLY A 161 -3.32 -4.00 20.03
N ALA A 162 -4.02 -4.98 20.58
CA ALA A 162 -4.79 -5.95 19.81
C ALA A 162 -6.26 -5.88 20.23
N THR A 163 -7.16 -5.97 19.26
CA THR A 163 -8.60 -6.05 19.54
C THR A 163 -8.93 -7.33 20.31
N GLY A 164 -9.85 -7.23 21.28
CA GLY A 164 -10.42 -8.41 21.93
C GLY A 164 -11.23 -9.26 20.95
N ASN A 165 -11.16 -10.59 21.07
CA ASN A 165 -11.95 -11.56 20.29
C ASN A 165 -11.81 -11.51 18.75
N LYS A 166 -10.82 -10.80 18.22
CA LYS A 166 -10.50 -10.73 16.78
C LYS A 166 -8.99 -10.77 16.56
N GLY A 167 -8.58 -11.43 15.47
CA GLY A 167 -7.18 -11.44 15.03
C GLY A 167 -6.19 -12.06 16.03
N GLU A 168 -6.65 -12.97 16.90
CA GLU A 168 -5.81 -13.52 17.99
C GLU A 168 -4.55 -14.22 17.49
N SER A 169 -4.65 -14.91 16.35
CA SER A 169 -3.50 -15.55 15.70
C SER A 169 -2.40 -14.56 15.32
N ARG A 170 -2.76 -13.32 14.98
CA ARG A 170 -1.83 -12.27 14.53
C ARG A 170 -1.04 -11.65 15.68
N ARG A 171 -1.45 -11.86 16.94
CA ARG A 171 -0.76 -11.32 18.12
C ARG A 171 0.65 -11.89 18.26
N LYS A 172 0.85 -13.14 17.84
CA LYS A 172 2.18 -13.79 17.82
C LYS A 172 3.13 -13.11 16.83
N ASP A 173 2.59 -12.44 15.81
CA ASP A 173 3.39 -11.79 14.77
C ASP A 173 3.93 -10.42 15.22
N PHE A 174 3.51 -9.90 16.38
CA PHE A 174 3.98 -8.62 16.92
C PHE A 174 5.35 -8.70 17.60
N GLY A 175 5.82 -9.92 17.94
CA GLY A 175 7.02 -10.16 18.74
C GLY A 175 6.67 -10.63 20.15
#